data_AF-A0A1V5D254-F1
#
_entry.id   AF-A0A1V5D254-F1
#
_cell.length_a   1.000
_cell.length_b   1.000
_cell.length_c   1.000
_cell.angle_alpha   90.00
_cell.angle_beta   90.00
_cell.angle_gamma   90.00
#
_symmetry.space_group_name_H-M   'P 1'
#
loop_
_entity.id
_entity.type
_entity.pdbx_description
1 polymer ?
#
loop_
_entity_poly.entity_id
_entity_poly.type
_entity_poly.pdbx_seq_one_letter_code
_entity_poly.pdbx_strand_id
1 'polypeptide(L)' 'MEKQILCEECHKELKRIAGKYKHEGFRSVRGKSRDNYFCDGCIDAHFLPVGSIVYADTLWLPGRQDPEEGWEEEFVEVEK' A
#
# COMPACT_ATOMS: atom_id res chain seq x y z
N MET A 1 -6.23 9.18 -6.66
CA MET A 1 -5.16 8.68 -5.81
C MET A 1 -5.85 7.84 -4.77
N GLU A 2 -5.38 6.62 -4.62
CA GLU A 2 -5.88 5.65 -3.66
C GLU A 2 -4.70 5.24 -2.78
N LYS A 3 -4.93 5.20 -1.47
CA LYS A 3 -3.95 4.89 -0.42
C LYS A 3 -4.46 3.64 0.29
N GLN A 4 -3.65 2.60 0.41
CA GLN A 4 -4.07 1.32 0.98
C GLN A 4 -2.99 0.73 1.88
N ILE A 5 -3.40 0.05 2.95
CA ILE A 5 -2.54 -0.82 3.76
C ILE A 5 -2.90 -2.26 3.43
N LEU A 6 -1.96 -2.98 2.84
CA LEU A 6 -2.18 -4.33 2.34
C LEU A 6 -1.32 -5.36 3.07
N CYS A 7 -1.88 -6.56 3.22
CA CYS A 7 -1.10 -7.75 3.51
C CYS A 7 -0.27 -8.16 2.28
N GLU A 8 0.67 -9.09 2.46
CA GLU A 8 1.56 -9.52 1.38
C GLU A 8 0.79 -10.09 0.16
N GLU A 9 -0.28 -10.84 0.38
CA GLU A 9 -1.05 -11.47 -0.69
C GLU A 9 -1.79 -10.42 -1.54
N CYS A 10 -2.49 -9.49 -0.88
CA CYS A 10 -3.20 -8.40 -1.56
C CYS A 10 -2.24 -7.45 -2.27
N HIS A 11 -1.08 -7.17 -1.67
CA HIS A 11 -0.03 -6.37 -2.33
C HIS A 11 0.45 -7.03 -3.62
N LYS A 12 0.71 -8.35 -3.61
CA LYS A 12 1.12 -9.09 -4.81
C LYS A 12 0.07 -9.02 -5.91
N GLU A 13 -1.20 -9.16 -5.54
CA GLU A 13 -2.30 -9.05 -6.50
C GLU A 13 -2.41 -7.62 -7.06
N LEU A 14 -2.33 -6.61 -6.20
CA LEU A 14 -2.33 -5.20 -6.61
C LEU A 14 -1.18 -4.92 -7.59
N LYS A 15 0.04 -5.36 -7.29
CA LYS A 15 1.19 -5.21 -8.21
C LYS A 15 1.00 -5.88 -9.55
N ARG A 16 0.23 -6.98 -9.62
CA ARG A 16 -0.07 -7.69 -10.87
C ARG A 16 -1.03 -6.89 -11.76
N ILE A 17 -1.90 -6.08 -11.16
CA ILE A 17 -2.90 -5.30 -11.88
C ILE A 17 -2.50 -3.84 -12.08
N ALA A 18 -1.70 -3.27 -11.19
CA ALA A 18 -1.17 -1.93 -11.29
C ALA A 18 -0.19 -1.81 -12.48
N GLY A 19 -0.22 -0.67 -13.17
CA GLY A 19 0.60 -0.41 -14.34
C GLY A 19 0.01 -0.98 -15.65
N LYS A 20 -1.21 -1.50 -15.62
CA LYS A 20 -1.93 -1.93 -16.83
C LYS A 20 -2.38 -0.73 -17.68
N TYR A 21 -2.57 0.44 -17.08
CA TYR A 21 -2.99 1.64 -17.78
C TYR A 21 -1.79 2.55 -18.06
N LYS A 22 -1.70 3.05 -19.30
CA LYS A 22 -0.64 3.99 -19.71
C LYS A 22 -0.71 5.25 -18.84
N HIS A 23 0.40 5.58 -18.17
CA HIS A 23 0.54 6.72 -17.22
C HIS A 23 -0.10 6.52 -15.84
N GLU A 24 -0.50 5.29 -15.49
CA GLU A 24 -0.74 4.93 -14.09
C GLU A 24 0.58 4.92 -13.33
N GLY A 25 0.57 5.39 -12.08
CA GLY A 25 1.71 5.33 -11.20
C GLY A 25 1.41 4.57 -9.91
N PHE A 26 2.48 4.01 -9.35
CA PHE A 26 2.43 3.11 -8.21
C PHE A 26 3.65 3.34 -7.31
N ARG A 27 3.42 3.59 -6.02
CA ARG A 27 4.45 3.65 -4.97
C ARG A 27 4.09 2.64 -3.89
N SER A 28 5.11 2.00 -3.32
CA SER A 28 4.94 0.99 -2.28
C SER A 28 6.09 1.05 -1.28
N VAL A 29 5.74 1.05 0.00
CA VAL A 29 6.71 0.91 1.10
C VAL A 29 6.33 -0.31 1.93
N ARG A 30 7.29 -1.21 2.12
CA ARG A 30 7.16 -2.37 3.01
C ARG A 30 7.74 -2.04 4.38
N GLY A 31 7.04 -2.42 5.44
CA GLY A 31 7.56 -2.30 6.80
C GLY A 31 6.72 -3.07 7.81
N LYS A 32 7.03 -2.88 9.10
CA LYS A 32 6.19 -3.38 10.20
C LYS A 32 5.07 -2.39 10.49
N SER A 33 3.87 -2.88 10.76
CA SER A 33 2.73 -2.03 11.12
C SER A 33 2.97 -1.31 12.45
N ARG A 34 2.72 0.00 12.49
CA ARG A 34 2.82 0.81 13.72
C ARG A 34 1.57 0.74 14.60
N ASP A 35 0.43 0.49 13.99
CA ASP A 35 -0.85 0.27 14.67
C ASP A 35 -1.52 -0.99 14.10
N ASN A 36 -2.70 -1.29 14.61
CA ASN A 36 -3.61 -2.29 14.09
C ASN A 36 -4.31 -1.75 12.85
N TYR A 37 -4.15 -2.45 11.73
CA TYR A 37 -4.80 -2.10 10.47
C TYR A 37 -5.74 -3.21 10.02
N PHE A 38 -6.64 -2.87 9.10
CA PHE A 38 -7.34 -3.85 8.29
C PHE A 38 -6.70 -3.87 6.91
N CYS A 39 -6.55 -5.05 6.32
CA CYS A 39 -6.11 -5.16 4.93
C CYS A 39 -7.22 -4.66 4.01
N ASP A 40 -6.97 -3.59 3.26
CA ASP A 40 -7.96 -2.98 2.36
C ASP A 40 -8.31 -3.85 1.15
N GLY A 41 -7.45 -4.81 0.80
CA GLY A 41 -7.61 -5.67 -0.38
C GLY A 41 -8.25 -7.03 -0.11
N CYS A 42 -8.46 -7.42 1.15
CA CYS A 42 -9.10 -8.69 1.48
C CYS A 42 -10.63 -8.56 1.40
N ILE A 43 -11.31 -9.52 0.74
CA ILE A 43 -12.78 -9.57 0.67
C ILE A 43 -13.38 -9.70 2.08
N ASP A 44 -12.77 -10.56 2.89
CA ASP A 44 -13.05 -10.65 4.32
C ASP A 44 -11.97 -9.83 5.03
N ALA A 45 -12.34 -8.67 5.56
CA ALA A 45 -11.42 -7.71 6.17
C ALA A 45 -10.48 -8.41 7.18
N HIS A 46 -9.25 -8.65 6.75
CA HIS A 46 -8.24 -9.35 7.52
C HIS A 46 -7.53 -8.36 8.44
N PHE A 47 -7.47 -8.67 9.73
CA PHE A 47 -6.82 -7.81 10.72
C PHE A 47 -5.30 -7.99 10.70
N LEU A 48 -4.57 -6.89 10.58
CA LEU A 48 -3.12 -6.81 10.57
C LEU A 48 -2.66 -6.18 11.89
N PRO A 49 -2.32 -6.99 12.92
CA PRO A 49 -1.94 -6.46 14.22
C PRO A 49 -0.61 -5.71 14.17
N VAL A 50 -0.34 -4.86 15.16
CA VAL A 50 0.95 -4.14 15.34
C VAL A 50 2.15 -5.08 15.17
N GLY A 51 3.18 -4.62 14.46
CA GLY A 51 4.40 -5.38 14.19
C GLY A 51 4.31 -6.38 13.03
N SER A 52 3.12 -6.55 12.43
CA SER A 52 2.94 -7.39 11.24
C SER A 52 3.63 -6.78 10.02
N ILE A 53 4.09 -7.62 9.10
CA ILE A 53 4.59 -7.11 7.81
C ILE A 53 3.42 -6.63 6.97
N VAL A 54 3.47 -5.34 6.59
CA VAL A 54 2.44 -4.69 5.78
C VAL A 54 3.08 -3.88 4.64
N TYR A 55 2.24 -3.54 3.66
CA TYR A 55 2.61 -2.73 2.50
C TYR A 55 1.71 -1.51 2.47
N ALA A 56 2.30 -0.32 2.59
CA ALA A 56 1.60 0.92 2.34
C ALA A 56 1.76 1.25 0.85
N ASP A 57 0.65 1.17 0.11
CA ASP A 57 0.62 1.30 -1.34
C ASP A 57 -0.16 2.56 -1.75
N THR A 58 0.37 3.28 -2.73
CA THR A 58 -0.31 4.42 -3.36
C THR A 58 -0.45 4.20 -4.86
N LEU A 59 -1.69 4.27 -5.35
CA LEU A 59 -2.01 4.27 -6.78
C LEU A 59 -2.50 5.64 -7.24
N TRP A 60 -2.12 6.05 -8.46
CA TRP A 60 -2.69 7.23 -9.10
C TRP A 60 -2.89 7.06 -10.60
N LEU A 61 -3.97 7.68 -11.08
CA LEU A 61 -4.38 7.66 -12.48
C LEU A 61 -3.54 8.62 -13.33
N PRO A 62 -3.52 8.40 -14.66
CA PRO A 62 -2.97 9.32 -15.64
C PRO A 62 -3.39 10.77 -15.41
N GLY A 63 -2.41 11.68 -15.42
CA GLY A 63 -2.66 13.12 -15.25
C GLY A 63 -2.93 13.57 -13.82
N ARG A 64 -2.89 12.68 -12.83
CA ARG A 64 -2.76 13.06 -11.42
C ARG A 64 -1.29 13.16 -11.06
N GLN A 65 -0.92 14.20 -10.31
CA GLN A 65 0.45 14.43 -9.86
C GLN A 65 0.92 13.28 -8.95
N ASP A 66 2.20 12.91 -9.06
CA ASP A 66 2.87 12.02 -8.10
C ASP A 66 2.68 12.61 -6.69
N PRO A 67 2.24 11.82 -5.69
CA PRO A 67 2.20 12.29 -4.32
C PRO A 67 3.58 12.79 -3.88
N GLU A 68 3.67 14.10 -3.64
CA GLU A 68 4.86 14.74 -3.06
C GLU A 68 5.14 14.25 -1.63
N GLU A 69 4.10 13.78 -0.92
CA GLU A 69 4.18 13.25 0.44
C GLU A 69 4.35 11.71 0.47
N GLY A 70 5.39 11.25 1.15
CA GLY A 70 5.66 9.84 1.45
C GLY A 70 4.91 9.32 2.67
N TRP A 71 3.58 9.51 2.71
CA TRP A 71 2.73 9.09 3.83
C TRP A 71 2.93 7.61 4.17
N GLU A 72 3.32 6.77 3.21
CA GLU A 72 3.57 5.35 3.40
C GLU A 72 4.54 5.09 4.56
N GLU A 73 5.60 5.92 4.68
CA GLU A 73 6.60 5.84 5.74
C GLU A 73 6.07 6.29 7.11
N GLU A 74 4.91 6.95 7.18
CA GLU A 74 4.26 7.31 8.44
C GLU A 74 3.51 6.13 9.07
N PHE A 75 3.08 5.16 8.25
CA PHE A 75 2.21 4.05 8.67
C PHE A 75 2.98 2.74 8.90
N VAL A 76 4.17 2.64 8.30
CA VAL A 76 5.05 1.49 8.45
C VAL A 76 6.39 1.88 9.08
N GLU A 77 6.94 1.00 9.89
CA GLU A 77 8.31 1.09 10.37
C GLU A 77 9.24 0.41 9.35
N VAL A 78 10.00 1.22 8.62
CA VAL A 78 10.97 0.76 7.63
C VAL A 78 12.28 0.45 8.34
N GLU A 79 12.64 -0.83 8.44
CA GLU A 79 13.96 -1.24 8.93
C GLU A 79 15.02 -0.83 7.89
N LYS A 80 15.91 0.10 8.27
CA LYS A 80 17.01 0.61 7.43
C LYS A 80 18.21 -0.32 7.40
#